data_AF-A0A6N7H5Y0-F1
#
_entry.id   AF-A0A6N7H5Y0-F1
#
_cell.length_a   1.000
_cell.length_b   1.000
_cell.length_c   1.000
_cell.angle_alpha   90.00
_cell.angle_beta   90.00
_cell.angle_gamma   90.00
#
_symmetry.space_group_name_H-M   'P 1'
#
loop_
_entity.id
_entity.type
_entity.pdbx_description
1 polymer ?
#
loop_
_entity_poly.entity_id
_entity_poly.type
_entity_poly.pdbx_seq_one_letter_code
_entity_poly.pdbx_strand_id
1 'polypeptide(L)' 'MPPLVKWAIAAVGGAAAARWVVREVRRVNQELDRVKTAPATDAAARKSLPTLRRDPRTGEWRVV' A
#
# COMPACT_ATOMS: atom_id res chain seq x y z
N MET A 1 -27.87 26.14 -24.73
CA MET A 1 -26.89 25.02 -24.76
C MET A 1 -27.60 23.75 -25.20
N PRO A 2 -27.36 23.24 -26.42
CA PRO A 2 -27.93 21.98 -26.88
C PRO A 2 -27.65 20.83 -25.89
N PRO A 3 -28.60 19.92 -25.62
CA PRO A 3 -28.41 18.83 -24.65
C PRO A 3 -27.16 17.99 -24.90
N LEU A 4 -26.84 17.73 -26.17
CA LEU A 4 -25.65 16.98 -26.60
C LEU A 4 -24.35 17.66 -26.14
N VAL A 5 -24.28 18.98 -26.20
CA VAL A 5 -23.09 19.74 -25.77
C VAL A 5 -22.87 19.60 -24.26
N LYS A 6 -23.95 19.59 -23.46
CA LYS A 6 -23.86 19.37 -22.01
C LYS A 6 -23.31 17.99 -21.69
N TRP A 7 -23.81 16.96 -22.38
CA TRP A 7 -23.33 15.59 -22.22
C TRP A 7 -21.87 15.42 -22.66
N ALA A 8 -21.47 16.04 -23.77
CA ALA A 8 -20.09 16.01 -24.23
C ALA A 8 -19.13 16.64 -23.20
N ILE A 9 -19.48 17.80 -22.66
CA ILE A 9 -18.68 18.46 -21.61
C ILE A 9 -18.60 17.57 -20.36
N ALA A 10 -19.72 16.98 -19.93
CA ALA A 10 -19.74 16.09 -18.78
C ALA A 10 -18.86 14.84 -18.99
N ALA A 11 -18.93 14.22 -20.17
CA ALA A 11 -18.12 13.06 -20.52
C ALA A 11 -16.62 13.39 -20.54
N VAL A 12 -16.24 14.51 -21.17
CA VAL A 12 -14.84 14.98 -21.22
C VAL A 12 -14.33 15.31 -19.81
N GLY A 13 -15.11 16.04 -19.02
CA GLY A 13 -14.77 16.37 -17.63
C GLY A 13 -14.61 15.12 -16.77
N GLY A 14 -15.54 14.17 -16.87
CA GLY A 14 -15.49 12.90 -16.16
C GLY A 14 -14.26 12.06 -16.54
N ALA A 15 -13.96 11.96 -17.83
CA ALA A 15 -12.78 11.24 -18.31
C ALA A 15 -11.47 11.89 -17.83
N ALA A 16 -11.38 13.21 -17.86
CA ALA A 16 -10.22 13.95 -17.37
C ALA A 16 -10.02 13.75 -15.85
N ALA A 17 -11.10 13.81 -15.06
CA ALA A 17 -11.07 13.56 -13.63
C ALA A 17 -10.63 12.13 -13.31
N ALA A 18 -11.20 11.13 -14.00
CA ALA A 18 -10.83 9.73 -13.82
C ALA A 18 -9.35 9.49 -14.14
N ARG A 19 -8.85 10.05 -15.26
CA ARG A 19 -7.43 9.97 -15.62
C ARG A 19 -6.53 10.58 -14.55
N TRP A 20 -6.93 11.73 -13.99
CA TRP A 20 -6.18 12.38 -12.93
C TRP A 20 -6.14 11.54 -11.65
N VAL A 21 -7.29 10.99 -11.22
CA VAL A 21 -7.39 10.11 -10.04
C VAL A 21 -6.52 8.87 -10.22
N VAL A 22 -6.59 8.19 -11.38
CA VAL A 22 -5.77 7.01 -11.66
C VAL A 22 -4.28 7.35 -11.59
N ARG A 23 -3.87 8.52 -12.10
CA ARG A 23 -2.48 8.97 -12.03
C ARG A 23 -2.04 9.19 -10.59
N GLU A 24 -2.87 9.84 -9.78
CA GLU A 24 -2.53 10.13 -8.38
C GLU A 24 -2.48 8.87 -7.53
N VAL A 25 -3.43 7.95 -7.71
CA VAL A 25 -3.40 6.64 -7.04
C VAL A 25 -2.14 5.86 -7.41
N ARG A 26 -1.76 5.85 -8.69
CA ARG A 26 -0.50 5.20 -9.11
C ARG A 26 0.72 5.85 -8.47
N ARG A 27 0.76 7.18 -8.40
CA ARG A 27 1.86 7.91 -7.75
C ARG A 27 1.97 7.56 -6.26
N VAL A 28 0.86 7.56 -5.54
CA VAL A 28 0.81 7.18 -4.11
C VAL A 28 1.24 5.73 -3.92
N ASN A 29 0.75 4.80 -4.75
CA ASN A 29 1.15 3.40 -4.68
C ASN A 29 2.63 3.21 -4.97
N GLN A 30 3.20 3.93 -5.94
CA GLN A 30 4.64 3.88 -6.20
C GLN A 30 5.45 4.34 -4.98
N GLU A 31 4.98 5.35 -4.26
CA GLU A 31 5.63 5.79 -3.03
C GLU A 31 5.50 4.75 -1.91
N LEU A 32 4.34 4.12 -1.78
CA LEU A 32 4.13 3.03 -0.83
C LEU A 32 4.99 1.80 -1.16
N ASP A 33 5.11 1.47 -2.45
CA ASP A 33 5.96 0.37 -2.91
C ASP A 33 7.43 0.67 -2.67
N ARG A 34 7.88 1.92 -2.84
CA ARG A 34 9.22 2.36 -2.44
C ARG A 34 9.46 2.21 -0.94
N VAL A 35 8.47 2.48 -0.09
CA VAL A 35 8.61 2.26 1.37
C VAL A 35 8.57 0.78 1.73
N LYS A 36 7.81 -0.04 1.00
CA LYS A 36 7.81 -1.51 1.17
C LYS A 36 9.09 -2.18 0.68
N THR A 37 9.71 -1.64 -0.37
CA THR A 37 10.98 -2.14 -0.94
C THR A 37 12.22 -1.49 -0.33
N ALA A 38 12.10 -0.27 0.22
CA ALA A 38 13.00 0.17 1.28
C ALA A 38 12.98 -0.93 2.35
N PRO A 39 14.13 -1.31 2.93
CA PRO A 39 14.22 -2.46 3.81
C PRO A 39 13.41 -2.20 5.08
N ALA A 40 12.10 -2.43 5.00
CA ALA A 40 11.13 -2.37 6.06
C ALA A 40 11.44 -3.56 6.97
N THR A 41 12.45 -3.37 7.82
CA THR A 41 13.22 -4.42 8.51
C THR A 41 13.73 -5.48 7.54
N ASP A 42 15.02 -5.35 7.20
CA ASP A 42 15.82 -6.41 6.57
C ASP A 42 15.30 -7.79 7.02
N ALA A 43 14.86 -8.62 6.07
CA ALA A 43 14.32 -9.94 6.41
C ALA A 43 15.36 -10.76 7.21
N ALA A 44 16.65 -10.44 7.05
CA ALA A 44 17.72 -10.93 7.91
C ALA A 44 17.63 -10.38 9.35
N ALA A 45 17.44 -9.07 9.55
CA ALA A 45 17.21 -8.48 10.86
C ALA A 45 15.94 -9.03 11.56
N ARG A 46 14.90 -9.35 10.79
CA ARG A 46 13.67 -9.96 11.31
C ARG A 46 13.89 -11.42 11.73
N LYS A 47 14.80 -12.15 11.07
CA LYS A 47 15.23 -13.50 11.46
C LYS A 47 16.17 -13.49 12.68
N SER A 48 16.88 -12.39 12.94
CA SER A 48 17.69 -12.22 14.16
C SER A 48 16.91 -11.70 15.35
N LEU A 49 15.64 -11.29 15.17
CA LEU A 49 14.78 -10.95 16.31
C LEU A 49 14.48 -12.23 17.08
N PRO A 50 14.74 -12.23 18.40
CA PRO A 50 14.61 -13.45 19.16
C PRO A 50 13.12 -13.80 19.33
N THR A 51 12.77 -15.04 19.01
CA THR A 51 11.38 -15.49 19.03
C THR A 51 11.02 -16.05 20.40
N LEU A 52 9.85 -15.66 20.91
CA LEU A 52 9.30 -16.27 22.12
C LEU A 52 8.91 -17.72 21.81
N ARG A 53 9.48 -18.67 22.54
CA ARG A 53 9.11 -20.09 22.49
C ARG A 53 8.62 -20.52 23.86
N ARG A 54 7.55 -21.31 23.87
CA ARG A 54 6.99 -21.85 25.11
C ARG A 54 7.87 -22.99 25.61
N ASP A 55 8.29 -22.92 26.87
CA ASP A 55 9.04 -23.97 27.54
C ASP A 55 8.13 -25.19 27.78
N PRO A 56 8.46 -26.38 27.26
CA PRO A 56 7.62 -27.56 27.42
C PRO A 56 7.59 -28.11 28.85
N ARG A 57 8.54 -27.74 29.73
CA ARG A 57 8.60 -28.23 31.12
C ARG A 57 7.83 -27.33 32.08
N THR A 58 7.89 -26.01 31.87
CA THR A 58 7.33 -25.02 32.79
C THR A 58 6.11 -24.29 32.23
N GLY A 59 5.92 -24.33 30.90
CA GLY A 59 4.84 -23.62 30.21
C GLY A 59 5.07 -22.12 30.05
N GLU A 60 6.18 -21.59 30.56
CA GLU A 60 6.57 -20.18 30.47
C GLU A 60 7.04 -19.81 29.06
N TRP A 61 6.86 -18.54 28.69
CA TRP A 61 7.39 -18.01 27.44
C TRP A 61 8.81 -17.51 27.65
N ARG A 62 9.77 -18.02 26.88
CA ARG A 62 11.17 -17.62 26.96
C ARG A 62 11.68 -17.19 25.59
N VAL A 63 12.57 -16.21 25.61
CA VAL A 63 13.31 -15.72 24.46
C VAL A 63 14.37 -16.78 24.12
N VAL A 64 14.39 -17.28 22.88
CA VAL A 64 15.38 -18.26 22.38
C VAL A 64 16.33 -17.59 21.41
#